data_AF-A0A9Q4UK96-F1
#
_entry.id   AF-A0A9Q4UK96-F1
#
_cell.length_a   1.000
_cell.length_b   1.000
_cell.length_c   1.000
_cell.angle_alpha   90.00
_cell.angle_beta   90.00
_cell.angle_gamma   90.00
#
_symmetry.space_group_name_H-M   'P 1'
#
loop_
_entity.id
_entity.type
_entity.pdbx_description
1 polymer ?
#
loop_
_entity_poly.entity_id
_entity_poly.type
_entity_poly.pdbx_seq_one_letter_code
_entity_poly.pdbx_strand_id
1 'polypeptide(L)' 'PAAQGVLAAVQTLREMNADNLRKVPADAPTAFIKPRWKPLVITPEGLDRKFYEICALSELKNALRSGDIWVKGSRQFR' A
#
# COMPACT_ATOMS: atom_id res chain seq x y z
N PRO A 1 11.97 -8.00 3.04
CA PRO A 1 11.37 -7.77 4.38
C PRO A 1 9.85 -7.61 4.30
N ALA A 2 9.11 -7.94 5.36
CA ALA A 2 7.63 -7.91 5.37
C ALA A 2 7.02 -6.54 4.96
N ALA A 3 7.73 -5.44 5.23
CA ALA A 3 7.29 -4.08 4.93
C ALA A 3 7.56 -3.57 3.50
N GLN A 4 8.42 -4.23 2.71
CA GLN A 4 8.81 -3.71 1.38
C GLN A 4 7.63 -3.56 0.44
N GLY A 5 6.67 -4.49 0.46
CA GLY A 5 5.48 -4.42 -0.37
C GLY A 5 4.61 -3.20 -0.07
N VAL A 6 4.53 -2.80 1.22
CA VAL A 6 3.77 -1.61 1.64
C VAL A 6 4.46 -0.34 1.17
N LEU A 7 5.79 -0.26 1.28
CA LEU A 7 6.55 0.90 0.81
C LEU A 7 6.46 1.06 -0.72
N ALA A 8 6.53 -0.05 -1.47
CA ALA A 8 6.34 -0.05 -2.92
C ALA A 8 4.94 0.45 -3.31
N ALA A 9 3.91 0.04 -2.57
CA ALA A 9 2.55 0.52 -2.79
C ALA A 9 2.41 2.02 -2.53
N VAL A 10 3.01 2.51 -1.44
CA VAL A 10 3.05 3.96 -1.14
C VAL A 10 3.76 4.72 -2.27
N GLN A 11 4.86 4.19 -2.81
CA GLN A 11 5.57 4.81 -3.93
C GLN A 11 4.69 4.86 -5.19
N THR A 12 3.99 3.77 -5.51
CA THR A 12 3.02 3.72 -6.61
C THR A 12 1.93 4.78 -6.44
N LEU A 13 1.38 4.93 -5.23
CA LEU A 13 0.37 5.95 -4.94
C LEU A 13 0.91 7.39 -5.08
N ARG A 14 2.19 7.63 -4.75
CA ARG A 14 2.82 8.94 -4.96
C ARG A 14 2.94 9.28 -6.43
N GLU A 15 3.38 8.32 -7.25
CA GLU A 15 3.49 8.47 -8.70
C GLU A 15 2.12 8.70 -9.34
N MET A 16 1.12 7.89 -8.97
CA MET A 16 -0.26 8.08 -9.41
C MET A 16 -0.80 9.47 -9.10
N ASN A 17 -0.49 10.02 -7.92
CA ASN A 17 -0.92 11.38 -7.56
C ASN A 17 -0.15 12.46 -8.33
N ALA A 18 1.15 12.29 -8.55
CA ALA A 18 1.96 13.22 -9.34
C ALA A 18 1.49 13.29 -10.80
N ASP A 19 1.15 12.14 -11.38
CA ASP A 19 0.71 12.00 -12.77
C ASP A 19 -0.81 12.16 -12.94
N ASN A 20 -1.54 12.41 -11.84
CA ASN A 20 -3.00 12.53 -11.78
C ASN A 20 -3.73 11.32 -12.40
N LEU A 21 -3.18 10.12 -12.24
CA LEU A 21 -3.70 8.88 -12.79
C LEU A 21 -5.02 8.53 -12.12
N ARG A 22 -6.00 8.10 -12.92
CA ARG A 22 -7.32 7.67 -12.43
C ARG A 22 -7.38 6.19 -12.07
N LYS A 23 -6.58 5.36 -12.71
CA LYS A 23 -6.54 3.91 -12.54
C LYS A 23 -5.23 3.49 -11.86
N VAL A 24 -5.28 2.43 -11.09
CA VAL A 24 -4.07 1.78 -10.56
C VAL A 24 -3.39 1.05 -11.74
N PRO A 25 -2.07 1.18 -11.92
CA PRO A 25 -1.32 0.42 -12.92
C PRO A 25 -1.47 -1.10 -12.75
N ALA A 26 -1.45 -1.85 -13.86
CA ALA A 26 -1.61 -3.31 -13.82
C ALA A 26 -0.43 -4.03 -13.16
N ASP A 27 0.74 -3.40 -13.17
CA ASP A 27 1.99 -3.84 -12.54
C ASP A 27 2.16 -3.31 -11.10
N ALA A 28 1.15 -2.61 -10.56
CA ALA A 28 1.18 -2.14 -9.18
C ALA A 28 1.42 -3.30 -8.20
N PRO A 29 2.21 -3.09 -7.14
CA PRO A 29 2.57 -4.16 -6.22
C PRO A 29 1.32 -4.69 -5.52
N THR A 30 1.15 -6.01 -5.50
CA THR A 30 0.00 -6.68 -4.83
C THR A 30 0.41 -7.59 -3.69
N ALA A 31 1.73 -7.81 -3.50
CA ALA A 31 2.27 -8.72 -2.49
C ALA A 31 1.92 -8.32 -1.04
N PHE A 32 1.64 -7.04 -0.77
CA PHE A 32 1.24 -6.55 0.55
C PHE A 32 -0.24 -6.77 0.87
N ILE A 33 -1.06 -7.13 -0.13
CA ILE A 33 -2.51 -7.28 0.02
C ILE A 33 -2.81 -8.59 0.75
N LYS A 34 -3.22 -8.45 2.01
CA LYS A 34 -3.63 -9.60 2.84
C LYS A 34 -4.91 -10.26 2.30
N PRO A 35 -5.14 -11.57 2.56
CA PRO A 35 -6.29 -12.31 2.03
C PRO A 35 -7.65 -11.62 2.22
N ARG A 36 -7.88 -10.97 3.37
CA ARG A 36 -9.12 -10.22 3.66
C ARG A 36 -9.41 -9.08 2.68
N TRP A 37 -8.36 -8.50 2.08
CA TRP A 37 -8.46 -7.37 1.17
C TRP A 37 -8.59 -7.83 -0.29
N LYS A 38 -8.06 -9.00 -0.64
CA LYS A 38 -8.01 -9.48 -2.03
C LYS A 38 -9.36 -9.40 -2.76
N PRO A 39 -10.50 -9.82 -2.18
CA PRO A 39 -11.79 -9.75 -2.87
C PRO A 39 -12.30 -8.33 -3.14
N LEU A 40 -11.77 -7.33 -2.43
CA LEU A 40 -12.15 -5.92 -2.57
C LEU A 40 -11.20 -5.16 -3.51
N VAL A 41 -9.92 -5.53 -3.49
CA VAL A 41 -8.86 -4.84 -4.24
C VAL A 41 -8.70 -5.41 -5.64
N ILE A 42 -8.82 -6.72 -5.81
CA ILE A 42 -8.59 -7.41 -7.08
C ILE A 42 -9.95 -7.76 -7.68
N THR A 43 -10.33 -7.08 -8.75
CA THR A 43 -11.58 -7.30 -9.49
C THR A 43 -11.28 -7.87 -10.87
N PRO A 44 -12.29 -8.43 -11.58
CA PRO A 44 -12.12 -8.88 -12.96
C PRO A 44 -11.64 -7.77 -13.91
N GLU A 45 -11.97 -6.51 -13.62
CA GLU A 45 -11.62 -5.32 -14.41
C GLU A 45 -10.24 -4.73 -14.06
N GLY A 46 -9.57 -5.29 -13.05
CA GLY A 46 -8.24 -4.86 -12.58
C GLY A 46 -8.22 -4.55 -11.08
N LEU A 47 -7.36 -3.62 -10.69
CA LEU A 47 -7.25 -3.19 -9.29
C LEU A 47 -8.24 -2.06 -9.00
N ASP A 48 -9.12 -2.26 -8.02
CA ASP A 48 -9.98 -1.20 -7.52
C ASP A 48 -9.14 -0.16 -6.78
N ARG A 49 -9.14 1.07 -7.30
CA ARG A 49 -8.32 2.15 -6.75
C ARG A 49 -8.63 2.46 -5.29
N LYS A 50 -9.92 2.57 -4.93
CA LYS A 50 -10.31 3.00 -3.59
C LYS A 50 -9.88 1.95 -2.57
N PHE A 51 -10.15 0.69 -2.87
CA PHE A 51 -9.73 -0.40 -1.98
C PHE A 51 -8.22 -0.59 -1.97
N TYR A 52 -7.51 -0.37 -3.08
CA TYR A 52 -6.05 -0.40 -3.11
C TYR A 52 -5.44 0.68 -2.20
N GLU A 53 -5.92 1.92 -2.30
CA GLU A 53 -5.49 3.04 -1.44
C GLU A 53 -5.79 2.78 0.04
N ILE A 54 -7.00 2.33 0.37
CA ILE A 54 -7.39 1.99 1.74
C ILE A 54 -6.54 0.82 2.27
N CYS A 55 -6.28 -0.19 1.45
CA CYS A 55 -5.43 -1.32 1.81
C CYS A 55 -4.01 -0.85 2.14
N ALA A 56 -3.40 -0.03 1.27
CA ALA A 56 -2.06 0.50 1.47
C ALA A 56 -1.97 1.31 2.77
N LEU A 57 -2.95 2.17 3.05
CA LEU A 57 -3.02 2.94 4.30
C LEU A 57 -3.17 2.04 5.52
N SER A 58 -4.06 1.04 5.45
CA SER A 58 -4.31 0.10 6.55
C SER A 58 -3.05 -0.71 6.89
N GLU A 59 -2.36 -1.22 5.87
CA GLU A 59 -1.16 -2.03 6.08
C GLU A 59 0.05 -1.17 6.48
N LEU A 60 0.17 0.08 5.99
CA LEU A 60 1.14 1.05 6.49
C LEU A 60 0.94 1.36 7.98
N LYS A 61 -0.31 1.63 8.39
CA LYS A 61 -0.64 1.82 9.80
C LYS A 61 -0.25 0.61 10.64
N ASN A 62 -0.50 -0.61 10.15
CA ASN A 62 -0.14 -1.84 10.87
C ASN A 62 1.38 -1.98 11.00
N ALA A 63 2.13 -1.75 9.92
CA ALA A 63 3.58 -1.85 9.90
C ALA A 63 4.27 -0.80 10.79
N LEU A 64 3.72 0.42 10.85
CA LEU A 64 4.19 1.46 11.78
C LEU A 64 3.95 1.06 13.25
N ARG A 65 2.83 0.39 13.53
CA ARG A 65 2.47 -0.04 14.88
C ARG A 65 3.27 -1.24 15.37
N SER A 66 3.62 -2.17 14.47
CA SER A 66 4.47 -3.33 14.79
C SER A 66 5.96 -3.00 14.86
N GLY A 67 6.38 -1.86 14.30
CA GLY A 67 7.78 -1.48 14.16
C GLY A 67 8.45 -2.04 12.90
N ASP A 68 7.71 -2.71 12.02
CA ASP A 68 8.21 -3.19 10.72
C ASP A 68 8.58 -2.03 9.77
N ILE A 69 7.93 -0.87 9.96
CA ILE A 69 8.28 0.41 9.35
C ILE A 69 8.48 1.42 10.48
N TRP A 70 9.51 2.25 10.36
CA TRP A 70 9.73 3.40 11.22
C TRP A 70 10.06 4.63 10.38
N VAL A 71 9.81 5.80 10.95
CA VAL A 71 10.11 7.08 10.31
C VAL A 71 11.30 7.70 11.02
N LYS A 72 12.24 8.26 10.26
CA LYS A 72 13.38 8.98 10.82
C LYS A 72 12.91 10.09 11.76
N GLY A 73 13.44 10.09 12.99
CA GLY A 73 13.01 11.00 14.05
C GLY A 73 11.83 10.48 14.90
N SER A 74 11.37 9.24 14.68
CA SER A 74 10.42 8.58 15.57
C SER A 74 10.96 8.51 17.00
N ARG A 75 10.11 8.87 17.96
CA ARG A 75 10.41 8.76 19.41
C ARG A 75 10.22 7.33 19.93
N GLN A 76 9.47 6.51 19.20
CA GLN A 76 8.99 5.20 19.66
C GLN A 76 9.90 4.04 19.24
N PHE A 77 10.60 4.18 18.11
CA PHE A 77 11.51 3.17 17.59
C PHE A 77 12.79 3.88 17.14
N ARG A 78 13.94 3.47 17.71
CA ARG A 78 15.29 3.94 17.37
C ARG A 78 16.02 2.89 16.58
#